data_AF-A0AAE8SNK2-F1
#
_entry.id   AF-A0AAE8SNK2-F1
#
_cell.length_a   1.000
_cell.length_b   1.000
_cell.length_c   1.000
_cell.angle_alpha   90.00
_cell.angle_beta   90.00
_cell.angle_gamma   90.00
#
_symmetry.space_group_name_H-M   'P 1'
#
loop_
_entity.id
_entity.type
_entity.pdbx_description
1 polymer ?
#
loop_
_entity_poly.entity_id
_entity_poly.type
_entity_poly.pdbx_seq_one_letter_code
_entity_poly.pdbx_strand_id
1 'polypeptide(L)'
;MDPLSITAGVVGVAVPALQCTQQLRKTIQAILDAPSDIASLGEELLIIEQAITSIQEVSDQQWQSLGESVVSQSKTGMSLCRKSCSKFQAAIDDWTRHGQDGKLSWRDRTAIGLFRQGQIKSTSSQLQNCKGTLTSVVSIANLYSSLQQTSANEEMMRMVSIKGTETEKAVSATERQLDEVNARLKRIHLALLEEVEEGPDQISAKDQVETEKFALQQSLDLLKALNENVQSAAKNIRKGQGQVVNTMSFGNNNRGVQAGISNAPINFSIGNRDD
;
A
#
# COMPACT_ATOMS: atom_id res chain seq x y z
N MET A 1 -12.18 -24.79 8.42
CA MET A 1 -12.35 -24.76 6.96
C MET A 1 -10.98 -24.56 6.38
N ASP A 2 -10.48 -25.48 5.55
CA ASP A 2 -9.40 -25.16 4.62
C ASP A 2 -9.56 -26.07 3.39
N PRO A 3 -9.81 -25.48 2.21
CA PRO A 3 -9.38 -26.13 0.98
C PRO A 3 -8.56 -25.24 0.04
N LEU A 4 -8.22 -23.98 0.38
CA LEU A 4 -7.26 -23.17 -0.37
C LEU A 4 -6.50 -22.24 0.59
N SER A 5 -5.17 -22.36 0.61
CA SER A 5 -4.25 -21.46 1.32
C SER A 5 -4.62 -19.99 1.08
N ILE A 6 -4.50 -19.13 2.10
CA ILE A 6 -4.77 -17.69 2.00
C ILE A 6 -3.91 -17.09 0.90
N THR A 7 -2.63 -17.46 0.88
CA THR A 7 -1.66 -17.11 -0.17
C THR A 7 -2.18 -17.53 -1.54
N ALA A 8 -2.67 -18.77 -1.72
CA ALA A 8 -3.22 -19.21 -3.00
C ALA A 8 -4.37 -18.31 -3.49
N GLY A 9 -5.27 -17.92 -2.59
CA GLY A 9 -6.36 -17.00 -2.91
C GLY A 9 -5.90 -15.57 -3.24
N VAL A 10 -4.82 -15.09 -2.62
CA VAL A 10 -4.22 -13.78 -2.93
C VAL A 10 -3.49 -13.84 -4.27
N VAL A 11 -2.67 -14.87 -4.48
CA VAL A 11 -1.91 -15.11 -5.73
C VAL A 11 -2.85 -15.22 -6.93
N GLY A 12 -4.00 -15.88 -6.79
CA GLY A 12 -5.00 -15.99 -7.86
C GLY A 12 -5.50 -14.63 -8.40
N VAL A 13 -5.46 -13.57 -7.57
CA VAL A 13 -5.79 -12.20 -7.98
C VAL A 13 -4.53 -11.40 -8.36
N ALA A 14 -3.41 -11.66 -7.69
CA ALA A 14 -2.14 -10.99 -7.92
C ALA A 14 -1.58 -11.24 -9.31
N VAL A 15 -1.61 -12.50 -9.80
CA VAL A 15 -1.05 -12.89 -11.10
C VAL A 15 -1.67 -12.11 -12.27
N PRO A 16 -3.01 -12.07 -12.45
CA PRO A 16 -3.58 -11.31 -13.56
C PRO A 16 -3.43 -9.79 -13.39
N ALA A 17 -3.31 -9.28 -12.16
CA ALA A 17 -2.97 -7.87 -11.94
C ALA A 17 -1.54 -7.58 -12.41
N LEU A 18 -0.58 -8.42 -12.03
CA LEU A 18 0.83 -8.31 -12.46
C LEU A 18 0.96 -8.37 -13.98
N GLN A 19 0.29 -9.32 -14.63
CA GLN A 19 0.30 -9.46 -16.09
C GLN A 19 -0.20 -8.19 -16.78
N CYS A 20 -1.28 -7.59 -16.26
CA CYS A 20 -1.78 -6.34 -16.80
C CYS A 20 -0.73 -5.23 -16.66
N THR A 21 -0.19 -5.03 -15.45
CA THR A 21 0.80 -3.98 -15.18
C THR A 21 2.03 -4.11 -16.08
N GLN A 22 2.54 -5.34 -16.25
CA GLN A 22 3.66 -5.64 -17.14
C GLN A 22 3.34 -5.35 -18.60
N GLN A 23 2.15 -5.73 -19.07
CA GLN A 23 1.73 -5.46 -20.44
C GLN A 23 1.66 -3.95 -20.69
N LEU A 24 1.01 -3.22 -19.78
CA LEU A 24 0.87 -1.77 -19.88
C LEU A 24 2.21 -1.05 -19.86
N ARG A 25 3.13 -1.46 -18.98
CA ARG A 25 4.49 -0.89 -18.96
C ARG A 25 5.22 -1.15 -20.27
N LYS A 26 5.15 -2.38 -20.81
CA LYS A 26 5.76 -2.71 -22.11
C LYS A 26 5.17 -1.88 -23.24
N THR A 27 3.84 -1.72 -23.26
CA THR A 27 3.17 -0.87 -24.25
C THR A 27 3.66 0.56 -24.13
N ILE A 28 3.69 1.16 -22.94
CA ILE A 28 4.20 2.52 -22.72
C ILE A 28 5.65 2.66 -23.18
N GLN A 29 6.53 1.71 -22.85
CA GLN A 29 7.94 1.72 -23.25
C GLN A 29 8.15 1.57 -24.77
N ALA A 30 7.20 0.94 -25.47
CA ALA A 30 7.25 0.78 -26.92
C ALA A 30 6.80 2.04 -27.69
N ILE A 31 6.25 3.05 -27.01
CA ILE A 31 5.83 4.32 -27.61
C ILE A 31 7.05 5.21 -27.80
N LEU A 32 7.42 5.47 -29.06
CA LEU A 32 8.62 6.25 -29.41
C LEU A 32 8.63 7.69 -28.89
N ASP A 33 7.45 8.26 -28.67
CA ASP A 33 7.23 9.69 -28.41
C ASP A 33 6.24 9.92 -27.24
N ALA A 34 6.32 9.09 -26.19
CA ALA A 34 5.40 9.17 -25.06
C ALA A 34 5.47 10.55 -24.37
N PRO A 35 4.33 11.21 -24.12
CA PRO A 35 4.29 12.41 -23.28
C PRO A 35 4.93 12.15 -21.90
N SER A 36 5.53 13.17 -21.27
CA SER A 36 6.23 13.03 -19.98
C SER A 36 5.38 12.35 -18.91
N ASP A 37 4.09 12.68 -18.85
CA ASP A 37 3.15 12.15 -17.86
C ASP A 37 2.84 10.65 -18.09
N ILE A 38 2.97 10.19 -19.33
CA ILE A 38 2.84 8.78 -19.71
C ILE A 38 4.16 8.04 -19.47
N ALA A 39 5.29 8.69 -19.75
CA ALA A 39 6.59 8.11 -19.48
C ALA A 39 6.80 7.89 -17.97
N SER A 40 6.41 8.83 -17.12
CA SER A 40 6.47 8.68 -15.66
C SER A 40 5.60 7.54 -15.15
N LEU A 41 4.47 7.25 -15.80
CA LEU A 41 3.64 6.08 -15.47
C LEU A 41 4.39 4.77 -15.67
N GLY A 42 5.34 4.69 -16.60
CA GLY A 42 6.17 3.49 -16.78
C GLY A 42 6.97 3.13 -15.52
N GLU A 43 7.54 4.13 -14.84
CA GLU A 43 8.27 3.95 -13.58
C GLU A 43 7.33 3.58 -12.43
N GLU A 44 6.14 4.20 -12.40
CA GLU A 44 5.12 3.89 -11.42
C GLU A 44 4.65 2.43 -11.53
N LEU A 45 4.44 1.95 -12.76
CA LEU A 45 4.06 0.57 -13.07
C LEU A 45 5.14 -0.42 -12.66
N LEU A 46 6.43 -0.07 -12.81
CA LEU A 46 7.53 -0.92 -12.35
C LEU A 46 7.47 -1.13 -10.82
N ILE A 47 7.18 -0.08 -10.05
CA ILE A 47 7.02 -0.19 -8.59
C ILE A 47 5.80 -1.05 -8.24
N ILE A 48 4.70 -0.93 -8.99
CA ILE A 48 3.52 -1.77 -8.81
C ILE A 48 3.84 -3.24 -9.13
N GLU A 49 4.59 -3.53 -10.20
CA GLU A 49 5.04 -4.89 -10.54
C GLU A 49 5.85 -5.51 -9.40
N GLN A 50 6.80 -4.75 -8.84
CA GLN A 50 7.61 -5.20 -7.71
C GLN A 50 6.74 -5.46 -6.48
N ALA A 51 5.81 -4.55 -6.15
CA ALA A 51 4.91 -4.72 -5.02
C ALA A 51 4.01 -5.96 -5.19
N ILE A 52 3.41 -6.17 -6.36
CA ILE A 52 2.58 -7.35 -6.63
C ILE A 52 3.42 -8.63 -6.58
N THR A 53 4.67 -8.60 -7.05
CA THR A 53 5.59 -9.74 -6.97
C THR A 53 5.89 -10.08 -5.50
N SER A 54 6.24 -9.09 -4.68
CA SER A 54 6.47 -9.31 -3.25
C SER A 54 5.22 -9.80 -2.51
N ILE A 55 4.02 -9.38 -2.92
CA ILE A 55 2.76 -9.89 -2.37
C ILE A 55 2.59 -11.40 -2.60
N GLN A 56 3.08 -11.93 -3.73
CA GLN A 56 3.01 -13.36 -4.03
C GLN A 56 3.94 -14.19 -3.13
N GLU A 57 4.97 -13.57 -2.57
CA GLU A 57 5.94 -14.19 -1.66
C GLU A 57 5.49 -14.14 -0.19
N VAL A 58 4.39 -13.43 0.12
CA VAL A 58 3.84 -13.35 1.48
C VAL A 58 3.22 -14.70 1.86
N SER A 59 3.74 -15.28 2.94
CA SER A 59 3.32 -16.58 3.47
C SER A 59 1.94 -16.53 4.14
N ASP A 60 1.29 -17.70 4.27
CA ASP A 60 0.01 -17.83 4.97
C ASP A 60 0.08 -17.29 6.41
N GLN A 61 1.19 -17.54 7.11
CA GLN A 61 1.40 -17.06 8.48
C GLN A 61 1.46 -15.52 8.55
N GLN A 62 2.09 -14.89 7.56
CA GLN A 62 2.11 -13.42 7.47
C GLN A 62 0.71 -12.88 7.17
N TRP A 63 -0.03 -13.48 6.24
CA TRP A 63 -1.42 -13.08 5.96
C TRP A 63 -2.33 -13.24 7.17
N GLN A 64 -2.20 -14.35 7.91
CA GLN A 64 -2.94 -14.57 9.17
C GLN A 64 -2.63 -13.47 10.18
N SER A 65 -1.36 -13.06 10.29
CA SER A 65 -0.93 -12.00 11.20
C SER A 65 -1.47 -10.62 10.83
N LEU A 66 -1.71 -10.38 9.54
CA LEU A 66 -2.32 -9.15 9.02
C LEU A 66 -3.85 -9.13 9.16
N GLY A 67 -4.47 -10.30 9.34
CA GLY A 67 -5.92 -10.43 9.53
C GLY A 67 -6.75 -10.45 8.24
N GLU A 68 -7.97 -10.97 8.36
CA GLU A 68 -8.87 -11.23 7.25
C GLU A 68 -9.27 -9.96 6.47
N SER A 69 -9.43 -8.83 7.17
CA SER A 69 -9.76 -7.54 6.54
C SER A 69 -8.68 -7.13 5.54
N VAL A 70 -7.41 -7.22 5.93
CA VAL A 70 -6.27 -6.87 5.06
C VAL A 70 -6.20 -7.83 3.87
N VAL A 71 -6.42 -9.13 4.07
CA VAL A 71 -6.46 -10.12 2.99
C VAL A 71 -7.56 -9.78 1.97
N SER A 72 -8.79 -9.58 2.44
CA SER A 72 -9.95 -9.30 1.59
C SER A 72 -9.81 -7.98 0.82
N GLN A 73 -9.37 -6.93 1.51
CA GLN A 73 -9.18 -5.62 0.90
C GLN A 73 -7.96 -5.61 -0.03
N SER A 74 -6.90 -6.37 0.24
CA SER A 74 -5.76 -6.52 -0.68
C SER A 74 -6.17 -7.19 -1.99
N LYS A 75 -6.98 -8.26 -1.93
CA LYS A 75 -7.56 -8.89 -3.12
C LYS A 75 -8.41 -7.91 -3.92
N THR A 76 -9.28 -7.18 -3.23
CA THR A 76 -10.12 -6.15 -3.87
C THR A 76 -9.26 -5.05 -4.52
N GLY A 77 -8.25 -4.55 -3.82
CA GLY A 77 -7.33 -3.53 -4.32
C GLY A 77 -6.55 -3.98 -5.56
N MET A 78 -6.02 -5.22 -5.57
CA MET A 78 -5.36 -5.78 -6.76
C MET A 78 -6.32 -5.96 -7.94
N SER A 79 -7.57 -6.40 -7.67
CA SER A 79 -8.60 -6.52 -8.71
C SER A 79 -8.95 -5.16 -9.32
N LEU A 80 -9.06 -4.11 -8.49
CA LEU A 80 -9.28 -2.75 -8.96
C LEU A 80 -8.09 -2.23 -9.75
N CYS A 81 -6.86 -2.47 -9.27
CA CYS A 81 -5.64 -2.11 -10.00
C CYS A 81 -5.58 -2.77 -11.38
N ARG A 82 -5.94 -4.06 -11.47
CA ARG A 82 -6.10 -4.76 -12.76
C ARG A 82 -7.15 -4.09 -13.65
N LYS A 83 -8.31 -3.72 -13.11
CA LYS A 83 -9.38 -3.06 -13.87
C LYS A 83 -8.91 -1.71 -14.43
N SER A 84 -8.28 -0.88 -13.60
CA SER A 84 -7.73 0.42 -14.01
C SER A 84 -6.64 0.26 -15.06
N CYS A 85 -5.72 -0.69 -14.85
CA CYS A 85 -4.69 -1.03 -15.82
C CYS A 85 -5.28 -1.48 -17.17
N SER A 86 -6.28 -2.37 -17.16
CA SER A 86 -6.89 -2.89 -18.40
C SER A 86 -7.62 -1.80 -19.16
N LYS A 87 -8.32 -0.91 -18.44
CA LYS A 87 -8.98 0.26 -19.03
C LYS A 87 -7.96 1.20 -19.69
N PHE A 88 -6.82 1.40 -19.05
CA PHE A 88 -5.78 2.26 -19.60
C PHE A 88 -5.06 1.64 -20.79
N GLN A 89 -4.79 0.34 -20.75
CA GLN A 89 -4.27 -0.40 -21.89
C GLN A 89 -5.16 -0.19 -23.12
N ALA A 90 -6.47 -0.42 -22.97
CA ALA A 90 -7.43 -0.22 -24.06
C ALA A 90 -7.42 1.23 -24.58
N ALA A 91 -7.28 2.21 -23.69
CA ALA A 91 -7.20 3.62 -24.06
C ALA A 91 -5.90 3.92 -24.84
N ILE A 92 -4.74 3.42 -24.39
CA ILE A 92 -3.48 3.57 -25.10
C ILE A 92 -3.53 2.87 -26.47
N ASP A 93 -4.12 1.69 -26.55
CA ASP A 93 -4.28 0.96 -27.82
C ASP A 93 -5.15 1.75 -28.81
N ASP A 94 -6.18 2.47 -28.34
CA ASP A 94 -6.99 3.37 -29.18
C ASP A 94 -6.23 4.64 -29.61
N TRP A 95 -5.44 5.21 -28.70
CA TRP A 95 -4.69 6.46 -28.93
C TRP A 95 -3.43 6.27 -29.75
N THR A 96 -2.91 5.05 -29.83
CA THR A 96 -1.72 4.74 -30.61
C THR A 96 -2.10 4.14 -31.95
N ARG A 97 -1.31 4.44 -32.99
CA ARG A 97 -1.41 3.77 -34.30
C ARG A 97 -0.19 2.87 -34.46
N HIS A 98 -0.36 1.78 -35.20
CA HIS A 98 0.78 1.07 -35.78
C HIS A 98 1.50 2.02 -36.75
N GLY A 99 2.70 2.46 -36.37
CA GLY A 99 3.59 3.26 -37.21
C GLY A 99 4.23 2.44 -38.32
N GLN A 100 4.98 3.09 -39.21
CA GLN A 100 5.94 2.38 -40.08
C GLN A 100 6.95 1.67 -39.17
N ASP A 101 7.28 0.41 -39.50
CA ASP A 101 8.16 -0.51 -38.74
C ASP A 101 7.53 -1.22 -37.52
N GLY A 102 6.20 -1.19 -37.35
CA GLY A 102 5.51 -1.97 -36.31
C GLY A 102 5.65 -1.42 -34.88
N LYS A 103 6.22 -0.22 -34.72
CA LYS A 103 6.30 0.49 -33.44
C LYS A 103 5.05 1.35 -33.21
N LEU A 104 4.66 1.50 -31.94
CA LEU A 104 3.51 2.34 -31.55
C LEU A 104 3.89 3.82 -31.66
N SER A 105 3.10 4.59 -32.40
CA SER A 105 3.20 6.04 -32.45
C SER A 105 1.91 6.69 -31.94
N TRP A 106 2.05 7.79 -31.21
CA TRP A 106 0.91 8.53 -30.68
C TRP A 106 0.10 9.15 -31.83
N ARG A 107 -1.22 8.90 -31.92
CA ARG A 107 -2.09 9.55 -32.91
C ARG A 107 -2.17 11.04 -32.58
N ASP A 108 -1.71 11.87 -33.52
CA ASP A 108 -1.74 13.34 -33.50
C ASP A 108 -1.41 13.97 -32.14
N ARG A 109 -0.14 14.34 -31.94
CA ARG A 109 0.39 15.08 -30.78
C ARG A 109 -0.45 16.30 -30.37
N THR A 110 -1.14 16.94 -31.33
CA THR A 110 -1.99 18.12 -31.13
C THR A 110 -3.42 17.78 -30.69
N ALA A 111 -3.82 16.50 -30.75
CA ALA A 111 -5.16 16.01 -30.45
C ALA A 111 -5.25 15.27 -29.10
N ILE A 112 -4.39 15.59 -28.12
CA ILE A 112 -4.71 15.31 -26.71
C ILE A 112 -5.80 16.30 -26.32
N GLY A 113 -7.03 16.03 -26.76
CA GLY A 113 -8.19 16.77 -26.28
C GLY A 113 -8.29 16.66 -24.76
N LEU A 114 -8.95 17.63 -24.14
CA LEU A 114 -9.17 17.70 -22.68
C LEU A 114 -9.65 16.37 -22.09
N PHE A 115 -10.44 15.61 -22.85
CA PHE A 115 -10.95 14.29 -22.48
C PHE A 115 -9.85 13.23 -22.31
N ARG A 116 -8.89 13.12 -23.24
CA ARG A 116 -7.77 12.16 -23.13
C ARG A 116 -6.86 12.52 -21.95
N GLN A 117 -6.61 13.81 -21.74
CA GLN A 117 -5.84 14.28 -20.59
C GLN A 117 -6.54 13.97 -19.26
N GLY A 118 -7.86 14.12 -19.21
CA GLY A 118 -8.67 13.73 -18.05
C GLY A 118 -8.58 12.23 -17.74
N GLN A 119 -8.65 11.38 -18.78
CA GLN A 119 -8.51 9.93 -18.62
C GLN A 119 -7.12 9.51 -18.17
N ILE A 120 -6.05 10.11 -18.73
CA ILE A 120 -4.67 9.87 -18.30
C ILE A 120 -4.50 10.25 -16.83
N LYS A 121 -4.97 11.44 -16.44
CA LYS A 121 -4.85 11.91 -15.05
C LYS A 121 -5.62 11.02 -14.06
N SER A 122 -6.86 10.66 -14.38
CA SER A 122 -7.68 9.78 -13.53
C SER A 122 -7.04 8.40 -13.39
N THR A 123 -6.56 7.82 -14.49
CA THR A 123 -5.91 6.49 -14.42
C THR A 123 -4.58 6.55 -13.69
N SER A 124 -3.75 7.57 -13.94
CA SER A 124 -2.51 7.80 -13.20
C SER A 124 -2.76 7.90 -11.69
N SER A 125 -3.79 8.65 -11.29
CA SER A 125 -4.22 8.74 -9.88
C SER A 125 -4.57 7.36 -9.30
N GLN A 126 -5.35 6.56 -10.03
CA GLN A 126 -5.72 5.20 -9.60
C GLN A 126 -4.51 4.26 -9.50
N LEU A 127 -3.57 4.34 -10.44
CA LEU A 127 -2.32 3.56 -10.41
C LEU A 127 -1.40 3.99 -9.26
N GLN A 128 -1.29 5.30 -8.99
CA GLN A 128 -0.55 5.79 -7.82
C GLN A 128 -1.17 5.33 -6.50
N ASN A 129 -2.49 5.34 -6.40
CA ASN A 129 -3.18 4.82 -5.23
C ASN A 129 -2.96 3.29 -5.08
N CYS A 130 -3.00 2.53 -6.19
CA CYS A 130 -2.64 1.11 -6.20
C CYS A 130 -1.19 0.90 -5.70
N LYS A 131 -0.22 1.63 -6.26
CA LYS A 131 1.18 1.61 -5.82
C LYS A 131 1.31 1.83 -4.31
N GLY A 132 0.79 2.95 -3.80
CA GLY A 132 0.88 3.29 -2.39
C GLY A 132 0.29 2.19 -1.51
N THR A 133 -0.93 1.75 -1.84
CA THR A 133 -1.64 0.71 -1.09
C THR A 133 -0.87 -0.62 -1.05
N LEU A 134 -0.43 -1.13 -2.21
CA LEU A 134 0.26 -2.42 -2.29
C LEU A 134 1.65 -2.39 -1.63
N THR A 135 2.38 -1.28 -1.79
CA THR A 135 3.69 -1.11 -1.11
C THR A 135 3.55 -1.06 0.41
N SER A 136 2.45 -0.49 0.95
CA SER A 136 2.14 -0.53 2.38
C SER A 136 1.86 -1.96 2.85
N VAL A 137 1.08 -2.74 2.09
CA VAL A 137 0.82 -4.16 2.42
C VAL A 137 2.12 -4.95 2.53
N VAL A 138 2.99 -4.86 1.51
CA VAL A 138 4.30 -5.54 1.51
C VAL A 138 5.17 -5.09 2.69
N SER A 139 5.25 -3.78 2.91
CA SER A 139 6.06 -3.21 3.99
C SER A 139 5.64 -3.72 5.36
N ILE A 140 4.33 -3.85 5.61
CA ILE A 140 3.79 -4.29 6.90
C ILE A 140 3.86 -5.81 7.03
N ALA A 141 3.68 -6.57 5.94
CA ALA A 141 3.92 -8.01 5.93
C ALA A 141 5.38 -8.34 6.31
N ASN A 142 6.32 -7.59 5.76
CA ASN A 142 7.75 -7.72 6.08
C ASN A 142 8.05 -7.31 7.52
N LEU A 143 7.43 -6.22 8.01
CA LEU A 143 7.52 -5.83 9.42
C LEU A 143 7.12 -7.01 10.33
N TYR A 144 5.95 -7.61 10.11
CA TYR A 144 5.49 -8.74 10.92
C TYR A 144 6.40 -9.96 10.84
N SER A 145 6.98 -10.26 9.69
CA SER A 145 8.01 -11.30 9.58
C SER A 145 9.22 -11.01 10.46
N SER A 146 9.71 -9.77 10.43
CA SER A 146 10.84 -9.33 11.28
C SER A 146 10.49 -9.38 12.77
N LEU A 147 9.25 -9.03 13.16
CA LEU A 147 8.78 -9.14 14.55
C LEU A 147 8.80 -10.59 15.05
N GLN A 148 8.53 -11.56 14.19
CA GLN A 148 8.52 -12.98 14.56
C GLN A 148 9.92 -13.58 14.65
N GLN A 149 10.87 -13.07 13.87
CA GLN A 149 12.23 -13.62 13.79
C GLN A 149 13.21 -13.06 14.83
N THR A 150 12.95 -11.87 15.38
CA THR A 150 13.89 -11.17 16.26
C THR A 150 13.24 -10.81 17.60
N SER A 151 13.99 -10.92 18.71
CA SER A 151 13.52 -10.44 20.01
C SER A 151 13.32 -8.92 19.97
N ALA A 152 12.18 -8.45 20.51
CA ALA A 152 11.82 -7.03 20.61
C ALA A 152 13.00 -6.14 21.07
N ASN A 153 13.56 -5.36 20.14
CA ASN A 153 14.68 -4.43 20.39
C ASN A 153 14.35 -3.00 19.91
N GLU A 154 15.25 -2.06 20.16
CA GLU A 154 15.05 -0.64 19.79
C GLU A 154 14.90 -0.43 18.28
N GLU A 155 15.61 -1.21 17.46
CA GLU A 155 15.52 -1.14 16.00
C GLU A 155 14.12 -1.53 15.51
N MET A 156 13.52 -2.53 16.15
CA MET A 156 12.15 -2.95 15.86
C MET A 156 11.13 -1.86 16.21
N MET A 157 11.31 -1.17 17.34
CA MET A 157 10.48 -0.01 17.71
C MET A 157 10.64 1.14 16.71
N ARG A 158 11.87 1.39 16.24
CA ARG A 158 12.14 2.38 15.21
C ARG A 158 11.42 2.02 13.91
N MET A 159 11.51 0.76 13.47
CA MET A 159 10.87 0.27 12.25
C MET A 159 9.34 0.38 12.33
N VAL A 160 8.74 -0.02 13.46
CA VAL A 160 7.29 0.14 13.69
C VAL A 160 6.89 1.62 13.64
N SER A 161 7.66 2.50 14.27
CA SER A 161 7.40 3.95 14.25
C SER A 161 7.45 4.51 12.83
N ILE A 162 8.50 4.18 12.06
CA ILE A 162 8.64 4.61 10.67
C ILE A 162 7.44 4.13 9.85
N LYS A 163 7.10 2.83 9.91
CA LYS A 163 5.98 2.26 9.16
C LYS A 163 4.63 2.82 9.59
N GLY A 164 4.46 3.19 10.86
CA GLY A 164 3.27 3.91 11.33
C GLY A 164 3.14 5.25 10.64
N THR A 165 4.20 6.07 10.66
CA THR A 165 4.16 7.40 10.03
C THR A 165 3.99 7.34 8.50
N GLU A 166 4.57 6.35 7.83
CA GLU A 166 4.38 6.14 6.39
C GLU A 166 2.93 5.77 6.07
N THR A 167 2.32 4.90 6.87
CA THR A 167 0.92 4.48 6.68
C THR A 167 -0.05 5.61 6.96
N GLU A 168 0.15 6.40 8.02
CA GLU A 168 -0.68 7.58 8.32
C GLU A 168 -0.60 8.66 7.22
N LYS A 169 0.59 8.86 6.64
CA LYS A 169 0.76 9.74 5.48
C LYS A 169 -0.02 9.22 4.27
N ALA A 170 0.01 7.91 4.02
CA ALA A 170 -0.76 7.29 2.94
C ALA A 170 -2.27 7.45 3.16
N VAL A 171 -2.77 7.20 4.39
CA VAL A 171 -4.18 7.45 4.78
C VAL A 171 -4.57 8.90 4.47
N SER A 172 -3.79 9.86 4.96
CA SER A 172 -4.08 11.29 4.76
C SER A 172 -4.05 11.70 3.28
N ALA A 173 -3.20 11.08 2.47
CA ALA A 173 -3.14 11.35 1.04
C ALA A 173 -4.38 10.80 0.31
N THR A 174 -4.78 9.56 0.61
CA THR A 174 -5.97 8.94 0.02
C THR A 174 -7.24 9.65 0.44
N GLU A 175 -7.36 10.14 1.68
CA GLU A 175 -8.51 10.96 2.13
C GLU A 175 -8.62 12.26 1.32
N ARG A 176 -7.52 12.97 1.07
CA ARG A 176 -7.52 14.17 0.22
C ARG A 176 -7.96 13.86 -1.21
N GLN A 177 -7.49 12.75 -1.79
CA GLN A 177 -7.91 12.33 -3.12
C GLN A 177 -9.41 11.99 -3.15
N LEU A 178 -9.93 11.33 -2.11
CA LEU A 178 -11.34 11.02 -1.98
C LEU A 178 -12.20 12.30 -1.90
N ASP A 179 -11.74 13.31 -1.18
CA ASP A 179 -12.40 14.62 -1.12
C ASP A 179 -12.43 15.31 -2.49
N GLU A 180 -11.33 15.26 -3.25
CA GLU A 180 -11.27 15.81 -4.60
C GLU A 180 -12.25 15.10 -5.56
N VAL A 181 -12.29 13.76 -5.51
CA VAL A 181 -13.21 12.94 -6.32
C VAL A 181 -14.67 13.19 -5.93
N ASN A 182 -14.97 13.31 -4.63
CA ASN A 182 -16.31 13.68 -4.17
C ASN A 182 -16.72 15.08 -4.65
N ALA A 183 -15.79 16.05 -4.65
CA ALA A 183 -16.05 17.39 -5.18
C ALA A 183 -16.28 17.37 -6.70
N ARG A 184 -15.58 16.51 -7.46
CA ARG A 184 -15.81 16.29 -8.90
C ARG A 184 -17.19 15.67 -9.15
N LEU A 185 -17.57 14.65 -8.38
CA LEU A 185 -18.85 13.97 -8.51
C LEU A 185 -20.03 14.91 -8.22
N LYS A 186 -19.90 15.79 -7.22
CA LYS A 186 -20.88 16.86 -6.94
C LYS A 186 -21.03 17.83 -8.11
N ARG A 187 -19.91 18.24 -8.73
CA ARG A 187 -19.96 19.13 -9.91
C ARG A 187 -20.65 18.48 -11.10
N ILE A 188 -20.39 17.20 -11.37
CA ILE A 188 -21.07 16.45 -12.43
C ILE A 188 -22.58 16.38 -12.14
N HIS A 189 -22.97 16.05 -10.91
CA HIS A 189 -24.39 16.01 -10.53
C HIS A 189 -25.07 17.37 -10.69
N LEU A 190 -24.38 18.47 -10.35
CA LEU A 190 -24.94 19.82 -10.50
C LEU A 190 -25.17 20.17 -11.98
N ALA A 191 -24.20 19.86 -12.85
CA ALA A 191 -24.32 20.07 -14.29
C ALA A 191 -25.45 19.25 -14.92
N LEU A 192 -25.67 18.02 -14.42
CA LEU A 192 -26.75 17.14 -14.84
C LEU A 192 -28.14 17.64 -14.48
N LEU A 193 -28.26 18.41 -13.39
CA LEU A 193 -29.52 19.03 -12.99
C LEU A 193 -29.90 20.22 -13.88
N GLU A 194 -28.94 20.77 -14.63
CA GLU A 194 -29.14 21.90 -15.55
C GLU A 194 -29.45 21.44 -16.99
N GLU A 195 -29.16 20.18 -17.34
CA GLU A 195 -29.43 19.59 -18.67
C GLU A 195 -30.62 18.60 -18.64
N VAL A 196 -31.46 18.63 -19.68
CA VAL A 196 -32.72 17.85 -19.76
C VAL A 196 -32.49 16.38 -20.18
N GLU A 197 -31.34 16.09 -20.80
CA GLU A 197 -30.97 14.74 -21.25
C GLU A 197 -29.48 14.50 -20.97
N GLU A 198 -29.17 13.43 -20.22
CA GLU A 198 -27.79 13.00 -19.99
C GLU A 198 -27.15 12.53 -21.30
N GLY A 199 -26.16 13.26 -21.79
CA GLY A 199 -25.38 12.81 -22.95
C GLY A 199 -24.57 11.54 -22.64
N PRO A 200 -24.29 10.68 -23.63
CA PRO A 200 -23.49 9.46 -23.44
C PRO A 200 -22.09 9.73 -22.84
N ASP A 201 -21.52 10.91 -23.12
CA ASP A 201 -20.23 11.35 -22.57
C ASP A 201 -20.32 11.70 -21.07
N GLN A 202 -21.45 12.24 -20.59
CA GLN A 202 -21.67 12.55 -19.18
C GLN A 202 -21.92 11.30 -18.34
N ILE A 203 -22.65 10.32 -18.87
CA ILE A 203 -22.86 9.01 -18.23
C ILE A 203 -21.50 8.31 -18.04
N SER A 204 -20.67 8.31 -19.08
CA SER A 204 -19.32 7.73 -19.04
C SER A 204 -18.40 8.43 -18.03
N ALA A 205 -18.46 9.77 -17.94
CA ALA A 205 -17.70 10.54 -16.97
C ALA A 205 -18.16 10.28 -15.52
N LYS A 206 -19.47 10.15 -15.28
CA LYS A 206 -20.02 9.82 -13.97
C LYS A 206 -19.59 8.43 -13.50
N ASP A 207 -19.75 7.40 -14.34
CA ASP A 207 -19.33 6.03 -14.03
C ASP A 207 -17.82 5.94 -13.73
N GLN A 208 -17.00 6.71 -14.46
CA GLN A 208 -15.58 6.80 -14.20
C GLN A 208 -15.27 7.38 -12.82
N VAL A 209 -15.91 8.47 -12.43
CA VAL A 209 -15.69 9.13 -11.13
C VAL A 209 -16.23 8.27 -9.98
N GLU A 210 -17.34 7.57 -10.18
CA GLU A 210 -17.88 6.61 -9.20
C GLU A 210 -16.96 5.40 -9.02
N THR A 211 -16.40 4.86 -10.11
CA THR A 211 -15.38 3.81 -10.06
C THR A 211 -14.13 4.28 -9.32
N GLU A 212 -13.65 5.50 -9.59
CA GLU A 212 -12.49 6.09 -8.90
C GLU A 212 -12.76 6.26 -7.40
N LYS A 213 -13.95 6.75 -7.04
CA LYS A 213 -14.38 6.89 -5.64
C LYS A 213 -14.38 5.54 -4.93
N PHE A 214 -14.99 4.53 -5.54
CA PHE A 214 -15.04 3.18 -4.98
C PHE A 214 -13.62 2.62 -4.75
N ALA A 215 -12.72 2.80 -5.73
CA ALA A 215 -11.35 2.33 -5.59
C ALA A 215 -10.59 3.03 -4.46
N LEU A 216 -10.74 4.36 -4.33
CA LEU A 216 -10.14 5.13 -3.25
C LEU A 216 -10.68 4.72 -1.88
N GLN A 217 -11.99 4.46 -1.76
CA GLN A 217 -12.58 3.98 -0.51
C GLN A 217 -11.99 2.62 -0.10
N GLN A 218 -11.89 1.67 -1.03
CA GLN A 218 -11.30 0.36 -0.75
C GLN A 218 -9.83 0.46 -0.32
N SER A 219 -9.05 1.36 -0.95
CA SER A 219 -7.67 1.64 -0.52
C SER A 219 -7.61 2.28 0.86
N LEU A 220 -8.52 3.21 1.17
CA LEU A 220 -8.58 3.85 2.47
C LEU A 220 -8.88 2.85 3.58
N ASP A 221 -9.84 1.95 3.36
CA ASP A 221 -10.19 0.90 4.32
C ASP A 221 -9.00 -0.04 4.57
N LEU A 222 -8.26 -0.39 3.50
CA LEU A 222 -7.03 -1.19 3.60
C LEU A 222 -5.94 -0.47 4.39
N LEU A 223 -5.67 0.79 4.07
CA LEU A 223 -4.65 1.56 4.79
C LEU A 223 -5.02 1.76 6.26
N LYS A 224 -6.30 1.90 6.60
CA LYS A 224 -6.78 1.95 7.98
C LYS A 224 -6.57 0.62 8.71
N ALA A 225 -6.94 -0.50 8.11
CA ALA A 225 -6.70 -1.83 8.69
C ALA A 225 -5.19 -2.11 8.87
N LEU A 226 -4.36 -1.69 7.91
CA LEU A 226 -2.91 -1.75 8.02
C LEU A 226 -2.36 -0.87 9.15
N ASN A 227 -2.92 0.33 9.35
CA ASN A 227 -2.51 1.20 10.45
C ASN A 227 -2.85 0.58 11.82
N GLU A 228 -4.02 -0.04 11.95
CA GLU A 228 -4.42 -0.77 13.16
C GLU A 228 -3.45 -1.93 13.47
N ASN A 229 -2.97 -2.64 12.44
CA ASN A 229 -1.94 -3.66 12.59
C ASN A 229 -0.62 -3.08 13.10
N VAL A 230 -0.14 -1.99 12.51
CA VAL A 230 1.10 -1.33 12.98
C VAL A 230 0.96 -0.84 14.42
N GLN A 231 -0.18 -0.27 14.80
CA GLN A 231 -0.45 0.13 16.17
C GLN A 231 -0.51 -1.06 17.14
N SER A 232 -1.06 -2.18 16.70
CA SER A 232 -1.12 -3.42 17.48
C SER A 232 0.26 -4.02 17.69
N ALA A 233 1.09 -4.04 16.65
CA ALA A 233 2.50 -4.40 16.74
C ALA A 233 3.26 -3.53 17.75
N ALA A 234 3.08 -2.20 17.70
CA ALA A 234 3.67 -1.28 18.66
C ALA A 234 3.28 -1.60 20.11
N LYS A 235 1.99 -1.90 20.36
CA LYS A 235 1.48 -2.28 21.68
C LYS A 235 2.08 -3.60 22.16
N ASN A 236 2.21 -4.59 21.29
CA ASN A 236 2.75 -5.90 21.63
C ASN A 236 4.24 -5.81 22.01
N ILE A 237 5.04 -5.02 21.28
CA ILE A 237 6.45 -4.79 21.62
C ILE A 237 6.58 -4.13 22.99
N ARG A 238 5.76 -3.11 23.29
CA ARG A 238 5.76 -2.42 24.59
C ARG A 238 5.39 -3.37 25.75
N LYS A 239 4.40 -4.24 25.55
CA LYS A 239 4.02 -5.27 26.55
C LYS A 239 5.16 -6.27 26.79
N GLY A 240 5.83 -6.71 25.72
CA GLY A 240 6.99 -7.59 25.82
C GLY A 240 8.13 -6.97 26.64
N GLN A 241 8.40 -5.67 26.48
CA GLN A 241 9.38 -4.96 27.30
C GLN A 241 8.95 -4.82 28.78
N GLY A 242 7.65 -4.60 29.04
CA GLY A 242 7.11 -4.54 30.40
C GLY A 242 7.20 -5.85 31.18
N GLN A 243 7.26 -7.00 30.49
CA GLN A 243 7.44 -8.33 31.11
C GLN A 243 8.91 -8.68 31.41
N VAL A 244 9.90 -7.95 30.87
CA VAL A 244 11.32 -8.22 31.11
C VAL A 244 11.83 -7.53 32.40
N VAL A 245 11.03 -6.69 33.05
CA VAL A 245 11.29 -6.31 34.44
C VAL A 245 10.81 -7.45 35.35
N ASN A 246 11.63 -8.51 35.42
CA ASN A 246 11.58 -9.43 36.54
C ASN A 246 11.89 -8.63 37.81
N THR A 247 10.89 -7.99 38.40
CA THR A 247 10.94 -7.57 39.79
C THR A 247 10.96 -8.85 40.61
N MET A 248 12.13 -9.45 40.75
CA MET A 248 12.38 -10.47 41.75
C MET A 248 12.19 -9.80 43.10
N SER A 249 11.01 -9.95 43.69
CA SER A 249 10.77 -9.56 45.07
C SER A 249 11.51 -10.56 45.97
N PHE A 250 12.70 -10.17 46.42
CA PHE A 250 13.35 -10.87 47.51
C PHE A 250 12.59 -10.54 48.79
N GLY A 251 12.13 -11.57 49.51
CA GLY A 251 11.46 -11.38 50.79
C GLY A 251 12.34 -10.64 51.81
N ASN A 252 11.73 -10.20 52.92
CA ASN A 252 12.31 -9.30 53.93
C ASN A 252 13.62 -9.76 54.63
N ASN A 253 14.20 -10.89 54.23
CA ASN A 253 15.40 -11.49 54.85
C ASN A 253 16.67 -11.38 54.00
N ASN A 254 16.62 -10.84 52.78
CA ASN A 254 17.82 -10.63 51.97
C ASN A 254 18.44 -9.25 52.21
N ARG A 255 19.54 -9.19 52.96
CA ARG A 255 20.45 -8.04 52.98
C ARG A 255 21.61 -8.34 52.06
N GLY A 256 21.59 -7.77 50.86
CA GLY A 256 22.67 -7.88 49.87
C GLY A 256 22.53 -6.81 48.79
N VAL A 257 23.63 -6.40 48.19
CA VAL A 257 23.65 -5.46 47.06
C VAL A 257 23.46 -6.25 45.77
N GLN A 258 22.39 -5.99 45.03
CA GLN A 258 22.18 -6.58 43.71
C GLN A 258 22.83 -5.67 42.66
N ALA A 259 23.95 -6.10 42.08
CA ALA A 259 24.50 -5.49 40.89
C ALA A 259 23.90 -6.18 39.66
N GLY A 260 23.40 -5.39 38.69
CA GLY A 260 22.98 -5.90 37.39
C GLY A 260 24.17 -6.37 36.53
N ILE A 261 23.97 -6.50 35.23
CA ILE A 261 25.05 -6.87 34.30
C ILE A 261 26.09 -5.74 34.28
N SER A 262 27.26 -5.99 34.88
CA SER A 262 28.41 -5.08 34.84
C SER A 262 29.39 -5.56 33.79
N ASN A 263 29.72 -4.69 32.83
CA ASN A 263 30.80 -4.92 31.86
C ASN A 263 32.17 -4.44 32.38
N ALA A 264 32.26 -4.06 33.68
CA ALA A 264 33.48 -3.60 34.33
C ALA A 264 33.73 -4.37 35.66
N PRO A 265 34.99 -4.44 36.14
CA PRO A 265 35.31 -5.10 37.41
C PRO A 265 34.59 -4.43 38.58
N ILE A 266 33.87 -5.23 39.37
CA ILE A 266 33.19 -4.76 40.58
C ILE A 266 34.14 -4.94 41.77
N ASN A 267 34.52 -3.84 42.43
CA ASN A 267 35.24 -3.87 43.70
C ASN A 267 34.27 -3.63 44.85
N PHE A 268 34.24 -4.55 45.82
CA PHE A 268 33.40 -4.46 47.01
C PHE A 268 34.28 -4.34 48.27
N SER A 269 34.06 -3.32 49.08
CA SER A 269 34.74 -3.12 50.36
C SER A 269 33.70 -3.05 51.49
N ILE A 270 33.79 -4.00 52.43
CA ILE A 270 33.01 -3.99 53.66
C ILE A 270 33.85 -3.23 54.69
N GLY A 271 33.38 -2.06 55.11
CA GLY A 271 33.94 -1.38 56.27
C GLY A 271 33.47 -2.06 57.55
N ASN A 272 34.37 -2.71 58.27
CA ASN A 272 34.11 -3.12 59.65
C ASN A 272 33.98 -1.84 60.50
N ARG A 273 32.81 -1.65 61.11
CA ARG A 273 32.70 -0.83 62.32
C ARG A 273 33.06 -1.74 63.48
N ASP A 274 34.25 -1.54 64.03
CA ASP A 274 34.60 -2.08 65.33
C ASP A 274 33.76 -1.34 66.39
N ASP A 275 33.19 -2.12 67.31
CA ASP A 275 32.43 -1.66 68.49
C ASP A 275 33.32 -0.92 69.51
#